data_AF-A0A0V8S3J6-F1
#
_entry.id   AF-A0A0V8S3J6-F1
#
_cell.length_a   1.000
_cell.length_b   1.000
_cell.length_c   1.000
_cell.angle_alpha   90.00
_cell.angle_beta   90.00
_cell.angle_gamma   90.00
#
_symmetry.space_group_name_H-M   'P 1'
#
loop_
_entity.id
_entity.type
_entity.pdbx_description
1 polymer ?
#
loop_
_entity_poly.entity_id
_entity_poly.type
_entity_poly.pdbx_seq_one_letter_code
_entity_poly.pdbx_strand_id
1 'polypeptide(L)'
;MGVRRWRVTTAVAVLLLTAACTTDAPRPAEPGTGAPTGAAETGSTSSPAALDAGAVRATGLPLGDPPTRGSVLPVPEGADVGVEQRDDGAATYTIAAAGPDAAGSDGAAGVRARVAPPDGGAVELLADASAVLRDAGGAVVTALGRATGPDGAAAAWRVEGDLLALHVDPAAGAAAASGTVSFEVGTGALTSATWGEAEGGRSLAVVPAPWVRGGSLAAQEALASQLEAAEPEAATATMRAQLWCHVLGAPDKASWNLEPWRPEVGTGTLIATRCNPTDADA
;
A
#
# COMPACT_ATOMS: atom_id res chain seq x y z
N MET A 1 -30.02 31.48 -34.81
CA MET A 1 -29.79 30.49 -35.89
C MET A 1 -28.43 29.85 -35.62
N GLY A 2 -28.22 28.56 -35.34
CA GLY A 2 -29.04 27.39 -35.10
C GLY A 2 -28.17 26.39 -34.33
N VAL A 3 -28.77 25.63 -33.41
CA VAL A 3 -28.08 24.69 -32.52
C VAL A 3 -27.88 23.36 -33.27
N ARG A 4 -26.64 22.94 -33.53
CA ARG A 4 -26.32 21.63 -34.12
C ARG A 4 -26.42 20.55 -33.03
N ARG A 5 -27.46 19.71 -33.13
CA ARG A 5 -27.63 18.49 -32.33
C ARG A 5 -26.82 17.35 -32.96
N TRP A 6 -25.84 16.80 -32.24
CA TRP A 6 -25.19 15.54 -32.60
C TRP A 6 -26.00 14.38 -32.01
N ARG A 7 -26.46 13.47 -32.86
CA ARG A 7 -27.06 12.18 -32.46
C ARG A 7 -25.93 11.16 -32.38
N VAL A 8 -25.65 10.64 -31.20
CA VAL A 8 -24.79 9.46 -31.04
C VAL A 8 -25.70 8.23 -31.07
N THR A 9 -25.50 7.37 -32.06
CA THR A 9 -26.22 6.11 -32.22
C THR A 9 -25.43 5.01 -31.51
N THR A 10 -25.94 4.51 -30.39
CA THR A 10 -25.35 3.38 -29.67
C THR A 10 -25.78 2.08 -30.35
N ALA A 11 -24.85 1.34 -30.96
CA ALA A 11 -25.07 -0.01 -31.44
C ALA A 11 -24.70 -1.00 -30.32
N VAL A 12 -25.69 -1.74 -29.82
CA VAL A 12 -25.48 -2.84 -28.87
C VAL A 12 -25.36 -4.13 -29.67
N ALA A 13 -24.17 -4.74 -29.67
CA ALA A 13 -23.96 -6.07 -30.22
C ALA A 13 -24.07 -7.10 -29.10
N VAL A 14 -25.09 -7.95 -29.18
CA VAL A 14 -25.30 -9.11 -28.29
C VAL A 14 -24.51 -10.28 -28.85
N LEU A 15 -23.49 -10.74 -28.12
CA LEU A 15 -22.74 -11.95 -28.46
C LEU A 15 -23.38 -13.15 -27.76
N LEU A 16 -23.90 -14.10 -28.55
CA LEU A 16 -24.41 -15.40 -28.09
C LEU A 16 -23.25 -16.37 -27.91
N LEU A 17 -23.01 -16.83 -26.67
CA LEU A 17 -22.10 -17.95 -26.37
C LEU A 17 -22.90 -19.26 -26.39
N THR A 18 -22.55 -20.17 -27.29
CA THR A 18 -23.03 -21.55 -27.29
C THR A 18 -22.07 -22.41 -26.49
N ALA A 19 -22.62 -23.13 -25.49
CA ALA A 19 -21.91 -24.13 -24.72
C ALA A 19 -21.93 -25.46 -25.48
N ALA A 20 -20.76 -26.05 -25.71
CA ALA A 20 -20.62 -27.42 -26.18
C ALA A 20 -20.01 -28.27 -25.06
N CYS A 21 -20.80 -29.18 -24.51
CA CYS A 21 -20.35 -30.23 -23.61
C CYS A 21 -19.75 -31.37 -24.44
N THR A 22 -18.54 -31.82 -24.11
CA THR A 22 -18.05 -33.14 -24.53
C THR A 22 -17.63 -33.92 -23.29
N THR A 23 -18.46 -34.90 -22.95
CA THR A 23 -18.17 -35.99 -22.02
C THR A 23 -17.24 -36.99 -22.69
N ASP A 24 -16.03 -37.15 -22.18
CA ASP A 24 -15.14 -38.24 -22.56
C ASP A 24 -15.22 -39.34 -21.48
N ALA A 25 -15.50 -40.57 -21.90
CA ALA A 25 -15.66 -41.73 -21.03
C ALA A 25 -14.37 -42.56 -21.04
N PRO A 26 -13.86 -43.04 -19.89
CA PRO A 26 -12.62 -43.80 -19.87
C PRO A 26 -12.83 -45.27 -20.28
N ARG A 27 -11.89 -45.78 -21.08
CA ARG A 27 -11.76 -47.19 -21.49
C ARG A 27 -11.30 -48.08 -20.31
N PRO A 28 -11.68 -49.37 -20.26
CA PRO A 28 -11.19 -50.31 -19.25
C PRO A 28 -9.75 -50.74 -19.51
N ALA A 29 -9.01 -50.99 -18.42
CA ALA A 29 -7.62 -51.46 -18.42
C ALA A 29 -7.51 -52.99 -18.59
N GLU A 30 -6.47 -53.46 -19.28
CA GLU A 30 -6.00 -54.85 -19.27
C GLU A 30 -4.85 -55.04 -18.25
N PRO A 31 -4.68 -56.24 -17.66
CA PRO A 31 -3.71 -56.48 -16.60
C PRO A 31 -2.34 -56.89 -17.16
N GLY A 32 -1.32 -56.09 -16.85
CA GLY A 32 0.09 -56.40 -17.10
C GLY A 32 0.84 -56.70 -15.81
N THR A 33 1.15 -57.98 -15.60
CA THR A 33 2.02 -58.51 -14.53
C THR A 33 3.48 -58.07 -14.74
N GLY A 34 4.11 -57.52 -13.70
CA GLY A 34 5.56 -57.31 -13.67
C GLY A 34 6.01 -56.34 -12.58
N ALA A 35 6.28 -56.87 -11.38
CA ALA A 35 7.06 -56.15 -10.37
C ALA A 35 8.54 -56.15 -10.78
N PRO A 36 9.25 -55.04 -10.52
CA PRO A 36 10.47 -55.17 -9.75
C PRO A 36 10.48 -54.23 -8.54
N THR A 37 10.98 -54.78 -7.45
CA THR A 37 11.33 -54.13 -6.20
C THR A 37 12.33 -53.00 -6.46
N GLY A 38 11.87 -51.77 -6.29
CA GLY A 38 12.71 -50.58 -6.19
C GLY A 38 11.94 -49.57 -5.37
N ALA A 39 12.25 -49.49 -4.08
CA ALA A 39 11.80 -48.39 -3.23
C ALA A 39 12.50 -47.12 -3.73
N ALA A 40 11.92 -46.49 -4.75
CA ALA A 40 12.17 -45.09 -5.03
C ALA A 40 11.47 -44.34 -3.91
N GLU A 41 12.25 -43.83 -2.96
CA GLU A 41 11.82 -42.73 -2.10
C GLU A 41 11.31 -41.64 -3.04
N THR A 42 9.99 -41.52 -3.16
CA THR A 42 9.37 -40.31 -3.68
C THR A 42 9.68 -39.23 -2.67
N GLY A 43 10.87 -38.64 -2.79
CA GLY A 43 11.14 -37.34 -2.23
C GLY A 43 10.04 -36.45 -2.78
N SER A 44 9.10 -36.08 -1.91
CA SER A 44 8.25 -34.93 -2.15
C SER A 44 9.22 -33.79 -2.38
N THR A 45 9.46 -33.44 -3.64
CA THR A 45 10.05 -32.16 -3.99
C THR A 45 9.03 -31.15 -3.49
N SER A 46 9.22 -30.70 -2.25
CA SER A 46 8.49 -29.59 -1.70
C SER A 46 8.69 -28.46 -2.70
N SER A 47 7.61 -28.11 -3.42
CA SER A 47 7.52 -26.83 -4.09
C SER A 47 8.06 -25.80 -3.09
N PRO A 48 9.01 -24.92 -3.45
CA PRO A 48 9.56 -23.97 -2.51
C PRO A 48 8.38 -23.30 -1.82
N ALA A 49 8.31 -23.47 -0.49
CA ALA A 49 7.21 -22.92 0.28
C ALA A 49 7.20 -21.43 -0.04
N ALA A 50 6.06 -20.92 -0.51
CA ALA A 50 5.92 -19.50 -0.80
C ALA A 50 6.39 -18.73 0.45
N LEU A 51 7.34 -17.81 0.27
CA LEU A 51 7.89 -17.02 1.38
C LEU A 51 6.74 -16.40 2.19
N ASP A 52 6.67 -16.74 3.47
CA ASP A 52 5.70 -16.20 4.42
C ASP A 52 6.24 -14.93 5.10
N ALA A 53 5.37 -14.21 5.82
CA ALA A 53 5.76 -13.00 6.51
C ALA A 53 6.79 -13.22 7.62
N GLY A 54 6.84 -14.42 8.22
CA GLY A 54 7.85 -14.76 9.21
C GLY A 54 9.26 -14.77 8.62
N ALA A 55 9.44 -15.39 7.45
CA ALA A 55 10.70 -15.40 6.73
C ALA A 55 11.15 -13.98 6.34
N VAL A 56 10.24 -13.17 5.79
CA VAL A 56 10.54 -11.77 5.43
C VAL A 56 10.93 -10.94 6.65
N ARG A 57 10.29 -11.15 7.81
CA ARG A 57 10.69 -10.50 9.06
C ARG A 57 12.08 -10.93 9.55
N ALA A 58 12.41 -12.21 9.39
CA ALA A 58 13.64 -12.80 9.91
C ALA A 58 14.89 -12.39 9.12
N THR A 59 14.80 -12.25 7.80
CA THR A 59 15.96 -11.95 6.93
C THR A 59 15.88 -10.59 6.22
N GLY A 60 14.71 -9.94 6.23
CA GLY A 60 14.52 -8.63 5.60
C GLY A 60 15.14 -7.48 6.38
N LEU A 61 15.37 -6.38 5.67
CA LEU A 61 15.81 -5.10 6.23
C LEU A 61 14.63 -4.41 6.94
N PRO A 62 14.81 -3.80 8.13
CA PRO A 62 13.75 -3.07 8.79
C PRO A 62 13.30 -1.84 7.99
N LEU A 63 12.01 -1.53 8.06
CA LEU A 63 11.41 -0.32 7.50
C LEU A 63 11.41 0.80 8.56
N GLY A 64 12.45 1.62 8.56
CA GLY A 64 12.71 2.62 9.61
C GLY A 64 13.32 2.00 10.88
N ASP A 65 13.33 2.77 11.97
CA ASP A 65 13.98 2.34 13.20
C ASP A 65 13.16 1.23 13.92
N PRO A 66 13.76 0.03 14.17
CA PRO A 66 13.11 -1.11 14.81
C PRO A 66 12.71 -0.84 16.27
N PRO A 67 11.80 -1.65 16.88
CA PRO A 67 11.49 -3.05 16.52
C PRO A 67 10.14 -3.32 15.86
N THR A 68 9.26 -2.33 15.64
CA THR A 68 7.83 -2.58 15.37
C THR A 68 7.31 -2.01 14.05
N ARG A 69 8.15 -1.91 13.00
CA ARG A 69 7.81 -1.16 11.78
C ARG A 69 7.77 -1.97 10.49
N GLY A 70 7.86 -3.30 10.61
CA GLY A 70 7.88 -4.22 9.48
C GLY A 70 9.25 -4.35 8.81
N SER A 71 9.32 -5.22 7.81
CA SER A 71 10.58 -5.57 7.13
C SER A 71 10.37 -5.67 5.62
N VAL A 72 11.39 -5.32 4.84
CA VAL A 72 11.45 -5.51 3.39
C VAL A 72 12.55 -6.49 3.03
N LEU A 73 12.21 -7.51 2.24
CA LEU A 73 13.14 -8.49 1.70
C LEU A 73 13.19 -8.33 0.17
N PRO A 74 14.34 -7.97 -0.43
CA PRO A 74 14.47 -7.91 -1.87
C PRO A 74 14.35 -9.31 -2.49
N VAL A 75 13.89 -9.38 -3.75
CA VAL A 75 13.74 -10.60 -4.52
C VAL A 75 14.54 -10.45 -5.83
N PRO A 76 15.55 -11.30 -6.08
CA PRO A 76 16.05 -12.38 -5.23
C PRO A 76 16.63 -11.84 -3.91
N GLU A 77 16.69 -12.71 -2.90
CA GLU A 77 17.38 -12.40 -1.66
C GLU A 77 18.85 -12.06 -1.94
N GLY A 78 19.35 -11.00 -1.29
CA GLY A 78 20.68 -10.46 -1.52
C GLY A 78 20.79 -9.43 -2.65
N ALA A 79 19.72 -9.10 -3.36
CA ALA A 79 19.73 -7.93 -4.25
C ALA A 79 19.89 -6.62 -3.47
N ASP A 80 20.52 -5.63 -4.08
CA ASP A 80 20.90 -4.38 -3.41
C ASP A 80 19.67 -3.55 -3.00
N VAL A 81 19.67 -3.12 -1.74
CA VAL A 81 18.68 -2.20 -1.17
C VAL A 81 19.40 -0.93 -0.72
N GLY A 82 19.06 0.19 -1.35
CA GLY A 82 19.49 1.52 -0.92
C GLY A 82 18.44 2.15 0.00
N VAL A 83 18.90 2.81 1.06
CA VAL A 83 18.05 3.60 1.96
C VAL A 83 18.66 4.99 2.10
N GLU A 84 17.91 6.01 1.73
CA GLU A 84 18.29 7.42 1.87
C GLU A 84 17.30 8.11 2.82
N GLN A 85 17.81 8.66 3.92
CA GLN A 85 16.99 9.48 4.82
C GLN A 85 16.73 10.84 4.19
N ARG A 86 15.49 11.30 4.27
CA ARG A 86 15.08 12.62 3.77
C ARG A 86 15.02 13.62 4.91
N ASP A 87 15.22 14.89 4.56
CA ASP A 87 15.16 16.00 5.53
C ASP A 87 13.74 16.23 6.08
N ASP A 88 12.72 15.65 5.46
CA ASP A 88 11.31 15.74 5.87
C ASP A 88 10.87 14.66 6.87
N GLY A 89 11.78 13.77 7.27
CA GLY A 89 11.56 12.70 8.25
C GLY A 89 11.08 11.37 7.67
N ALA A 90 10.91 11.26 6.34
CA ALA A 90 10.73 9.98 5.66
C ALA A 90 12.08 9.42 5.17
N ALA A 91 12.05 8.20 4.62
CA ALA A 91 13.16 7.60 3.91
C ALA A 91 12.75 7.20 2.49
N THR A 92 13.66 7.29 1.54
CA THR A 92 13.51 6.70 0.20
C THR A 92 14.20 5.34 0.20
N TYR A 93 13.42 4.28 -0.04
CA TYR A 93 13.93 2.95 -0.27
C TYR A 93 14.07 2.72 -1.76
N THR A 94 15.19 2.14 -2.19
CA THR A 94 15.47 1.78 -3.59
C THR A 94 15.85 0.32 -3.67
N ILE A 95 15.17 -0.44 -4.52
CA ILE A 95 15.43 -1.86 -4.77
C ILE A 95 16.02 -1.99 -6.17
N ALA A 96 17.25 -2.51 -6.24
CA ALA A 96 17.88 -2.80 -7.52
C ALA A 96 17.19 -3.97 -8.25
N ALA A 97 17.26 -3.97 -9.58
CA ALA A 97 16.87 -5.15 -10.32
C ALA A 97 17.83 -6.31 -9.99
N ALA A 98 17.27 -7.51 -9.97
CA ALA A 98 18.06 -8.73 -10.00
C ALA A 98 19.02 -8.69 -11.20
N GLY A 99 20.31 -9.01 -11.00
CA GLY A 99 21.24 -9.15 -12.12
C GLY A 99 20.73 -10.17 -13.16
N PRO A 100 21.24 -10.15 -14.41
CA PRO A 100 20.76 -11.02 -15.48
C PRO A 100 20.82 -12.52 -15.16
N ASP A 101 21.71 -12.93 -14.25
CA ASP A 101 21.89 -14.32 -13.81
C ASP A 101 20.95 -14.74 -12.68
N ALA A 102 20.17 -13.80 -12.13
CA ALA A 102 19.40 -13.98 -10.91
C ALA A 102 17.90 -14.21 -11.16
N ALA A 103 17.54 -14.63 -12.38
CA ALA A 103 16.23 -15.18 -12.68
C ALA A 103 16.02 -16.47 -11.89
N GLY A 104 15.52 -16.33 -10.66
CA GLY A 104 15.15 -17.46 -9.81
C GLY A 104 14.16 -18.38 -10.53
N SER A 105 14.29 -19.67 -10.27
CA SER A 105 13.44 -20.75 -10.80
C SER A 105 11.97 -20.69 -10.34
N ASP A 106 11.62 -19.72 -9.49
CA ASP A 106 10.46 -19.81 -8.58
C ASP A 106 9.20 -19.09 -9.08
N GLY A 107 9.12 -18.75 -10.37
CA GLY A 107 7.89 -18.15 -10.93
C GLY A 107 7.55 -16.74 -10.40
N ALA A 108 8.41 -16.13 -9.59
CA ALA A 108 8.32 -14.75 -9.08
C ALA A 108 8.69 -13.68 -10.15
N ALA A 109 8.35 -13.94 -11.41
CA ALA A 109 8.68 -13.04 -12.52
C ALA A 109 8.06 -11.65 -12.27
N GLY A 110 8.93 -10.63 -12.16
CA GLY A 110 8.52 -9.25 -11.93
C GLY A 110 8.42 -8.81 -10.47
N VAL A 111 8.56 -9.72 -9.49
CA VAL A 111 8.61 -9.33 -8.06
C VAL A 111 10.01 -8.80 -7.74
N ARG A 112 10.07 -7.60 -7.14
CA ARG A 112 11.31 -6.94 -6.70
C ARG A 112 11.56 -7.06 -5.21
N ALA A 113 10.51 -7.08 -4.42
CA ALA A 113 10.62 -7.17 -2.98
C ALA A 113 9.31 -7.70 -2.39
N ARG A 114 9.42 -8.27 -1.19
CA ARG A 114 8.29 -8.59 -0.30
C ARG A 114 8.42 -7.75 0.96
N VAL A 115 7.30 -7.25 1.46
CA VAL A 115 7.22 -6.44 2.67
C VAL A 115 6.27 -7.11 3.65
N ALA A 116 6.77 -7.35 4.86
CA ALA A 116 6.00 -7.91 5.96
C ALA A 116 5.63 -6.83 6.98
N PRO A 117 4.39 -6.85 7.52
CA PRO A 117 4.05 -6.08 8.70
C PRO A 117 4.79 -6.67 9.93
N PRO A 118 4.75 -5.97 11.08
CA PRO A 118 5.18 -6.55 12.36
C PRO A 118 4.45 -7.87 12.66
N ASP A 119 4.98 -8.64 13.61
CA ASP A 119 4.35 -9.90 14.00
C ASP A 119 2.90 -9.67 14.50
N GLY A 120 1.97 -10.49 14.02
CA GLY A 120 0.53 -10.33 14.25
C GLY A 120 -0.12 -9.12 13.57
N GLY A 121 0.64 -8.34 12.78
CA GLY A 121 0.17 -7.17 12.05
C GLY A 121 -0.49 -7.50 10.72
N ALA A 122 -0.88 -6.45 9.99
CA ALA A 122 -1.57 -6.57 8.71
C ALA A 122 -1.05 -5.55 7.69
N VAL A 123 -1.26 -5.87 6.41
CA VAL A 123 -1.00 -4.98 5.27
C VAL A 123 -2.31 -4.44 4.70
N GLU A 124 -2.29 -3.21 4.21
CA GLU A 124 -3.44 -2.61 3.53
C GLU A 124 -2.96 -1.79 2.34
N LEU A 125 -3.49 -2.10 1.14
CA LEU A 125 -3.25 -1.33 -0.07
C LEU A 125 -4.34 -0.26 -0.23
N LEU A 126 -3.94 0.99 -0.46
CA LEU A 126 -4.83 2.13 -0.56
C LEU A 126 -5.10 2.53 -2.02
N ALA A 127 -6.14 3.33 -2.22
CA ALA A 127 -6.67 3.66 -3.54
C ALA A 127 -5.70 4.46 -4.44
N ASP A 128 -4.74 5.18 -3.85
CA ASP A 128 -3.70 5.93 -4.57
C ASP A 128 -2.43 5.10 -4.84
N ALA A 129 -2.52 3.77 -4.65
CA ALA A 129 -1.42 2.81 -4.76
C ALA A 129 -0.29 3.02 -3.73
N SER A 130 -0.55 3.76 -2.64
CA SER A 130 0.23 3.68 -1.40
C SER A 130 -0.26 2.52 -0.53
N ALA A 131 0.46 2.16 0.53
CA ALA A 131 0.08 1.08 1.43
C ALA A 131 0.46 1.39 2.88
N VAL A 132 -0.21 0.76 3.83
CA VAL A 132 0.13 0.85 5.27
C VAL A 132 0.41 -0.52 5.86
N LEU A 133 1.33 -0.55 6.83
CA LEU A 133 1.55 -1.68 7.72
C LEU A 133 0.94 -1.33 9.07
N ARG A 134 0.10 -2.23 9.58
CA ARG A 134 -0.53 -2.13 10.89
C ARG A 134 0.12 -3.11 11.85
N ASP A 135 0.23 -2.74 13.12
CA ASP A 135 0.59 -3.68 14.18
C ASP A 135 -0.60 -4.58 14.56
N ALA A 136 -0.38 -5.48 15.52
CA ALA A 136 -1.42 -6.38 16.02
C ALA A 136 -2.60 -5.66 16.70
N GLY A 137 -2.42 -4.41 17.12
CA GLY A 137 -3.47 -3.54 17.65
C GLY A 137 -4.26 -2.79 16.58
N GLY A 138 -3.86 -2.92 15.31
CA GLY A 138 -4.47 -2.21 14.17
C GLY A 138 -3.91 -0.81 13.94
N ALA A 139 -2.97 -0.34 14.75
CA ALA A 139 -2.35 0.97 14.59
C ALA A 139 -1.39 0.98 13.39
N VAL A 140 -1.42 2.04 12.59
CA VAL A 140 -0.50 2.21 11.46
C VAL A 140 0.89 2.55 12.00
N VAL A 141 1.84 1.64 11.77
CA VAL A 141 3.24 1.78 12.20
C VAL A 141 4.17 2.24 11.08
N THR A 142 3.78 1.99 9.82
CA THR A 142 4.55 2.30 8.63
C THR A 142 3.65 2.65 7.47
N ALA A 143 3.93 3.77 6.82
CA ALA A 143 3.34 4.18 5.55
C ALA A 143 4.34 3.93 4.43
N LEU A 144 3.87 3.33 3.34
CA LEU A 144 4.62 3.08 2.12
C LEU A 144 4.01 3.93 1.01
N GLY A 145 4.80 4.82 0.44
CA GLY A 145 4.40 5.57 -0.75
C GLY A 145 4.18 4.67 -1.96
N ARG A 146 3.62 5.24 -3.01
CA ARG A 146 3.51 4.57 -4.30
C ARG A 146 4.91 4.19 -4.81
N ALA A 147 5.06 2.96 -5.25
CA ALA A 147 6.28 2.53 -5.91
C ALA A 147 6.43 3.17 -7.30
N THR A 148 7.65 3.61 -7.61
CA THR A 148 8.00 4.24 -8.87
C THR A 148 9.14 3.47 -9.52
N GLY A 149 8.92 2.96 -10.73
CA GLY A 149 9.96 2.29 -11.51
C GLY A 149 10.88 3.29 -12.23
N PRO A 150 11.96 2.79 -12.85
CA PRO A 150 12.87 3.61 -13.65
C PRO A 150 12.11 4.24 -14.83
N ASP A 151 12.42 5.49 -15.17
CA ASP A 151 11.78 6.23 -16.29
C ASP A 151 10.24 6.26 -16.23
N GLY A 152 9.65 6.14 -15.04
CA GLY A 152 8.19 6.10 -14.85
C GLY A 152 7.54 4.76 -15.19
N ALA A 153 8.33 3.69 -15.32
CA ALA A 153 7.82 2.34 -15.52
C ALA A 153 6.83 1.95 -14.39
N ALA A 154 5.82 1.17 -14.76
CA ALA A 154 4.78 0.74 -13.84
C ALA A 154 5.34 -0.25 -12.80
N ALA A 155 5.61 0.27 -11.61
CA ALA A 155 5.78 -0.52 -10.40
C ALA A 155 4.50 -0.39 -9.54
N ALA A 156 4.10 -1.48 -8.88
CA ALA A 156 2.89 -1.50 -8.08
C ALA A 156 2.99 -2.48 -6.91
N TRP A 157 2.41 -2.09 -5.79
CA TRP A 157 2.17 -2.97 -4.66
C TRP A 157 1.01 -3.94 -4.97
N ARG A 158 1.15 -5.18 -4.52
CA ARG A 158 0.09 -6.20 -4.54
C ARG A 158 0.06 -6.90 -3.20
N VAL A 159 -1.13 -7.15 -2.68
CA VAL A 159 -1.29 -7.98 -1.47
C VAL A 159 -1.12 -9.45 -1.84
N GLU A 160 -0.24 -10.15 -1.16
CA GLU A 160 0.02 -11.58 -1.31
C GLU A 160 -0.08 -12.25 0.07
N GLY A 161 -1.27 -12.75 0.41
CA GLY A 161 -1.52 -13.28 1.75
C GLY A 161 -1.43 -12.16 2.81
N ASP A 162 -0.50 -12.30 3.75
CA ASP A 162 -0.19 -11.33 4.81
C ASP A 162 0.99 -10.38 4.47
N LEU A 163 1.45 -10.42 3.21
CA LEU A 163 2.55 -9.62 2.69
C LEU A 163 2.09 -8.59 1.65
N LEU A 164 2.92 -7.58 1.42
CA LEU A 164 2.91 -6.81 0.18
C LEU A 164 4.06 -7.27 -0.71
N ALA A 165 3.77 -7.53 -1.98
CA ALA A 165 4.77 -7.75 -3.01
C ALA A 165 4.90 -6.51 -3.89
N LEU A 166 6.14 -6.10 -4.15
CA LEU A 166 6.47 -5.05 -5.10
C LEU A 166 6.64 -5.65 -6.48
N HIS A 167 5.70 -5.39 -7.39
CA HIS A 167 5.71 -5.90 -8.76
C HIS A 167 6.17 -4.82 -9.74
N VAL A 168 6.98 -5.20 -10.72
CA VAL A 168 7.31 -4.41 -11.90
C VAL A 168 6.72 -5.13 -13.10
N ASP A 169 6.03 -4.39 -13.97
CA ASP A 169 5.46 -4.96 -15.18
C ASP A 169 6.56 -5.50 -16.11
N PRO A 170 6.61 -6.82 -16.39
CA PRO A 170 7.60 -7.38 -17.32
C PRO A 170 7.38 -6.90 -18.76
N ALA A 171 6.17 -6.44 -19.11
CA ALA A 171 5.88 -5.87 -20.41
C ALA A 171 6.44 -4.44 -20.59
N ALA A 172 6.93 -3.81 -19.51
CA ALA A 172 7.58 -2.50 -19.58
C ALA A 172 8.97 -2.53 -20.26
N GLY A 173 9.42 -3.70 -20.73
CA GLY A 173 10.62 -3.87 -21.54
C GLY A 173 11.90 -4.06 -20.71
N ALA A 174 13.00 -4.35 -21.40
CA ALA A 174 14.27 -4.73 -20.77
C ALA A 174 14.86 -3.63 -19.86
N ALA A 175 14.61 -2.36 -20.16
CA ALA A 175 15.07 -1.24 -19.35
C ALA A 175 14.36 -1.21 -17.97
N ALA A 176 13.04 -1.36 -17.94
CA ALA A 176 12.27 -1.47 -16.71
C ALA A 176 12.61 -2.75 -15.92
N ALA A 177 12.91 -3.83 -16.64
CA ALA A 177 13.35 -5.08 -16.05
C ALA A 177 14.76 -4.98 -15.40
N SER A 178 15.56 -3.98 -15.74
CA SER A 178 16.95 -3.82 -15.26
C SER A 178 17.14 -2.61 -14.33
N GLY A 179 16.16 -1.71 -14.24
CA GLY A 179 16.28 -0.50 -13.43
C GLY A 179 15.77 -0.64 -12.01
N THR A 180 16.08 0.38 -11.21
CA THR A 180 15.73 0.46 -9.79
C THR A 180 14.29 0.88 -9.58
N VAL A 181 13.65 0.33 -8.57
CA VAL A 181 12.33 0.78 -8.11
C VAL A 181 12.51 1.51 -6.79
N SER A 182 11.88 2.67 -6.64
CA SER A 182 11.89 3.42 -5.39
C SER A 182 10.51 3.59 -4.79
N PHE A 183 10.46 3.74 -3.48
CA PHE A 183 9.25 4.08 -2.73
C PHE A 183 9.62 4.84 -1.46
N GLU A 184 8.71 5.70 -1.01
CA GLU A 184 8.84 6.42 0.25
C GLU A 184 8.41 5.51 1.41
N VAL A 185 9.09 5.63 2.55
CA VAL A 185 8.76 4.98 3.81
C VAL A 185 8.69 6.02 4.91
N GLY A 186 7.52 6.18 5.52
CA GLY A 186 7.27 7.10 6.62
C GLY A 186 6.81 6.34 7.87
N THR A 187 7.34 6.71 9.04
CA THR A 187 7.07 5.97 10.30
C THR A 187 6.65 6.86 11.46
N GLY A 188 7.14 8.11 11.54
CA GLY A 188 6.66 9.13 12.45
C GLY A 188 5.84 10.17 11.68
N ALA A 189 4.52 10.09 11.75
CA ALA A 189 3.60 10.99 11.04
C ALA A 189 3.18 12.19 11.90
N LEU A 190 3.11 12.01 13.22
CA LEU A 190 2.75 13.06 14.17
C LEU A 190 4.00 13.63 14.85
N THR A 191 4.19 14.95 14.78
CA THR A 191 5.25 15.64 15.54
C THR A 191 4.75 16.08 16.91
N SER A 192 3.57 16.70 16.97
CA SER A 192 2.90 17.05 18.23
C SER A 192 1.39 17.20 18.07
N ALA A 193 0.68 17.05 19.18
CA ALA A 193 -0.72 17.39 19.34
C ALA A 193 -0.87 18.11 20.69
N THR A 194 -1.53 19.27 20.73
CA THR A 194 -1.66 20.04 21.98
C THR A 194 -3.00 20.73 22.07
N TRP A 195 -3.76 20.40 23.11
CA TRP A 195 -5.04 21.05 23.41
C TRP A 195 -4.86 22.48 23.89
N GLY A 196 -5.77 23.35 23.46
CA GLY A 196 -5.88 24.73 23.89
C GLY A 196 -7.22 25.33 23.46
N GLU A 197 -7.22 26.64 23.27
CA GLU A 197 -8.38 27.41 22.78
C GLU A 197 -8.03 28.09 21.46
N ALA A 198 -8.89 27.93 20.46
CA ALA A 198 -8.80 28.62 19.18
C ALA A 198 -10.20 28.85 18.61
N GLU A 199 -10.36 29.94 17.85
CA GLU A 199 -11.62 30.25 17.15
C GLU A 199 -12.88 30.26 18.04
N GLY A 200 -12.72 30.52 19.34
CA GLY A 200 -13.83 30.65 20.29
C GLY A 200 -14.19 29.38 21.07
N GLY A 201 -13.39 28.31 20.97
CA GLY A 201 -13.57 27.13 21.80
C GLY A 201 -12.36 26.20 21.86
N ARG A 202 -12.55 25.07 22.53
CA ARG A 202 -11.53 24.02 22.68
C ARG A 202 -11.03 23.57 21.30
N SER A 203 -9.72 23.51 21.11
CA SER A 203 -9.09 23.16 19.84
C SER A 203 -7.81 22.34 20.08
N LEU A 204 -7.55 21.36 19.21
CA LEU A 204 -6.34 20.56 19.21
C LEU A 204 -5.42 21.06 18.10
N ALA A 205 -4.29 21.68 18.47
CA ALA A 205 -3.26 22.07 17.53
C ALA A 205 -2.40 20.85 17.16
N VAL A 206 -2.54 20.36 15.94
CA VAL A 206 -1.80 19.22 15.39
C VAL A 206 -0.65 19.71 14.52
N VAL A 207 0.56 19.22 14.77
CA VAL A 207 1.73 19.43 13.92
C VAL A 207 2.11 18.09 13.28
N PRO A 208 1.80 17.88 12.00
CA PRO A 208 2.25 16.71 11.26
C PRO A 208 3.75 16.80 10.93
N ALA A 209 4.39 15.64 10.76
CA ALA A 209 5.72 15.56 10.18
C ALA A 209 5.72 16.12 8.74
N PRO A 210 6.83 16.74 8.27
CA PRO A 210 6.85 17.39 6.97
C PRO A 210 6.49 16.46 5.79
N TRP A 211 6.92 15.20 5.78
CA TRP A 211 6.59 14.23 4.72
C TRP A 211 5.08 13.92 4.58
N VAL A 212 4.28 14.21 5.61
CA VAL A 212 2.82 14.02 5.57
C VAL A 212 2.13 15.17 4.83
N ARG A 213 2.75 16.37 4.78
CA ARG A 213 2.17 17.56 4.17
C ARG A 213 2.18 17.41 2.65
N GLY A 214 1.05 17.03 2.09
CA GLY A 214 0.93 16.67 0.68
C GLY A 214 1.36 15.22 0.37
N GLY A 215 1.50 14.39 1.40
CA GLY A 215 1.80 12.96 1.27
C GLY A 215 0.63 12.14 0.72
N SER A 216 0.91 10.86 0.49
CA SER A 216 -0.07 9.86 0.04
C SER A 216 -1.21 9.61 1.03
N LEU A 217 -2.21 8.84 0.64
CA LEU A 217 -3.23 8.34 1.57
C LEU A 217 -2.60 7.56 2.73
N ALA A 218 -1.51 6.82 2.49
CA ALA A 218 -0.80 6.12 3.56
C ALA A 218 -0.21 7.09 4.59
N ALA A 219 0.28 8.26 4.16
CA ALA A 219 0.77 9.30 5.06
C ALA A 219 -0.37 9.88 5.92
N GLN A 220 -1.54 10.07 5.31
CA GLN A 220 -2.74 10.52 6.03
C GLN A 220 -3.18 9.48 7.06
N GLU A 221 -3.36 8.22 6.67
CA GLU A 221 -3.75 7.13 7.59
C GLU A 221 -2.75 6.96 8.75
N ALA A 222 -1.45 7.10 8.49
CA ALA A 222 -0.43 7.10 9.54
C ALA A 222 -0.61 8.27 10.53
N LEU A 223 -0.92 9.47 10.04
CA LEU A 223 -1.18 10.63 10.90
C LEU A 223 -2.45 10.45 11.75
N ALA A 224 -3.56 9.99 11.16
CA ALA A 224 -4.78 9.72 11.93
C ALA A 224 -4.54 8.67 13.00
N SER A 225 -3.88 7.55 12.66
CA SER A 225 -3.64 6.48 13.62
C SER A 225 -2.74 6.93 14.77
N GLN A 226 -1.71 7.73 14.50
CA GLN A 226 -0.81 8.23 15.55
C GLN A 226 -1.48 9.33 16.38
N LEU A 227 -2.33 10.16 15.78
CA LEU A 227 -3.14 11.14 16.49
C LEU A 227 -4.16 10.47 17.41
N GLU A 228 -4.85 9.43 16.95
CA GLU A 228 -5.78 8.65 17.77
C GLU A 228 -5.07 7.97 18.94
N ALA A 229 -3.87 7.42 18.71
CA ALA A 229 -3.07 6.82 19.77
C ALA A 229 -2.61 7.85 20.82
N ALA A 230 -2.24 9.06 20.39
CA ALA A 230 -1.77 10.13 21.27
C ALA A 230 -2.94 10.83 21.99
N GLU A 231 -4.04 11.06 21.28
CA GLU A 231 -5.20 11.83 21.71
C GLU A 231 -6.50 11.10 21.30
N PRO A 232 -6.93 10.06 22.05
CA PRO A 232 -8.10 9.26 21.69
C PRO A 232 -9.39 10.08 21.53
N GLU A 233 -9.51 11.20 22.24
CA GLU A 233 -10.65 12.13 22.09
C GLU A 233 -10.74 12.76 20.68
N ALA A 234 -9.63 12.78 19.93
CA ALA A 234 -9.59 13.30 18.56
C ALA A 234 -10.11 12.31 17.51
N ALA A 235 -10.40 11.06 17.89
CA ALA A 235 -10.89 10.00 17.00
C ALA A 235 -12.39 10.12 16.68
N THR A 236 -12.84 11.33 16.35
CA THR A 236 -14.21 11.61 15.91
C THR A 236 -14.28 11.80 14.40
N ALA A 237 -15.43 11.52 13.80
CA ALA A 237 -15.64 11.71 12.36
C ALA A 237 -15.37 13.17 11.93
N THR A 238 -15.87 14.15 12.71
CA THR A 238 -15.65 15.57 12.44
C THR A 238 -14.18 15.97 12.50
N MET A 239 -13.43 15.54 13.53
CA MET A 239 -12.01 15.91 13.65
C MET A 239 -11.16 15.21 12.59
N ARG A 240 -11.47 13.97 12.21
CA ARG A 240 -10.83 13.28 11.09
C ARG A 240 -11.10 14.00 9.76
N ALA A 241 -12.33 14.45 9.53
CA ALA A 241 -12.68 15.20 8.32
C ALA A 241 -11.90 16.52 8.26
N GLN A 242 -11.82 17.27 9.37
CA GLN A 242 -11.01 18.49 9.47
C GLN A 242 -9.53 18.23 9.16
N LEU A 243 -8.96 17.16 9.73
CA LEU A 243 -7.58 16.76 9.48
C LEU A 243 -7.31 16.56 7.98
N TRP A 244 -8.20 15.87 7.27
CA TRP A 244 -8.10 15.65 5.82
C TRP A 244 -8.28 16.93 5.02
N CYS A 245 -9.18 17.80 5.45
CA CYS A 245 -9.32 19.10 4.81
C CYS A 245 -8.04 19.92 4.91
N HIS A 246 -7.35 19.91 6.07
CA HIS A 246 -6.09 20.65 6.22
C HIS A 246 -4.96 20.08 5.37
N VAL A 247 -4.88 18.75 5.20
CA VAL A 247 -3.91 18.12 4.27
C VAL A 247 -4.09 18.66 2.85
N LEU A 248 -5.34 18.82 2.39
CA LEU A 248 -5.66 19.26 1.03
C LEU A 248 -5.60 20.78 0.84
N GLY A 249 -6.09 21.54 1.81
CA GLY A 249 -6.36 22.97 1.67
C GLY A 249 -5.40 23.88 2.43
N ALA A 250 -4.59 23.33 3.33
CA ALA A 250 -3.68 24.11 4.18
C ALA A 250 -2.35 23.39 4.53
N PRO A 251 -1.68 22.68 3.59
CA PRO A 251 -0.50 21.89 3.89
C PRO A 251 0.66 22.71 4.48
N ASP A 252 0.78 23.99 4.08
CA ASP A 252 1.87 24.89 4.47
C ASP A 252 1.71 25.51 5.87
N LYS A 253 0.56 25.32 6.54
CA LYS A 253 0.35 25.87 7.89
C LYS A 253 1.21 25.14 8.92
N ALA A 254 1.90 25.88 9.79
CA ALA A 254 2.74 25.28 10.83
C ALA A 254 1.97 24.27 11.72
N SER A 255 0.74 24.60 12.11
CA SER A 255 -0.19 23.69 12.79
C SER A 255 -1.56 23.67 12.12
N TRP A 256 -2.32 22.61 12.39
CA TRP A 256 -3.71 22.43 12.01
C TRP A 256 -4.56 22.35 13.26
N ASN A 257 -5.52 23.25 13.39
CA ASN A 257 -6.44 23.24 14.51
C ASN A 257 -7.62 22.32 14.19
N LEU A 258 -7.87 21.37 15.08
CA LEU A 258 -9.02 20.46 15.02
C LEU A 258 -9.96 20.77 16.18
N GLU A 259 -11.19 21.11 15.87
CA GLU A 259 -12.17 21.52 16.87
C GLU A 259 -13.30 20.48 16.99
N PRO A 260 -13.52 19.90 18.19
CA PRO A 260 -14.57 18.89 18.38
C PRO A 260 -15.99 19.46 18.27
N TRP A 261 -16.15 20.79 18.37
CA TRP A 261 -17.43 21.48 18.31
C TRP A 261 -17.85 21.90 16.90
N ARG A 262 -17.01 21.66 15.88
CA ARG A 262 -17.41 21.90 14.48
C ARG A 262 -18.50 20.91 14.08
N PRO A 263 -19.49 21.32 13.26
CA PRO A 263 -20.49 20.40 12.78
C PRO A 263 -19.90 19.40 11.79
N GLU A 264 -20.47 18.19 11.78
CA GLU A 264 -20.17 17.21 10.75
C GLU A 264 -20.85 17.62 9.44
N VAL A 265 -20.06 17.87 8.40
CA VAL A 265 -20.55 18.25 7.07
C VAL A 265 -19.87 17.39 6.00
N GLY A 266 -20.48 17.30 4.82
CA GLY A 266 -19.86 16.61 3.69
C GLY A 266 -18.56 17.28 3.23
N THR A 267 -17.65 16.50 2.64
CA THR A 267 -16.31 16.95 2.19
C THR A 267 -16.35 18.20 1.31
N GLY A 268 -17.34 18.32 0.41
CA GLY A 268 -17.48 19.48 -0.46
C GLY A 268 -17.75 20.77 0.32
N THR A 269 -18.64 20.71 1.33
CA THR A 269 -18.90 21.83 2.24
C THR A 269 -17.67 22.18 3.05
N LEU A 270 -16.98 21.17 3.60
CA LEU A 270 -15.78 21.36 4.40
C LEU A 270 -14.68 22.11 3.63
N ILE A 271 -14.48 21.77 2.36
CA ILE A 271 -13.53 22.47 1.48
C ILE A 271 -14.03 23.88 1.14
N ALA A 272 -15.32 24.04 0.82
CA ALA A 272 -15.92 25.32 0.48
C ALA A 272 -15.82 26.36 1.62
N THR A 273 -15.89 25.89 2.87
CA THR A 273 -15.73 26.71 4.08
C THR A 273 -14.29 26.79 4.57
N ARG A 274 -13.32 26.39 3.74
CA ARG A 274 -11.88 26.44 4.06
C ARG A 274 -11.53 25.72 5.36
N CYS A 275 -12.12 24.54 5.54
CA CYS A 275 -11.94 23.64 6.69
C CYS A 275 -12.54 24.13 8.01
N ASN A 276 -13.27 25.26 8.02
CA ASN A 276 -13.85 25.86 9.22
C ASN A 276 -15.38 26.00 9.08
N PRO A 277 -16.15 24.91 8.96
CA PRO A 277 -17.60 24.98 8.86
C PRO A 277 -18.21 25.50 10.17
N THR A 278 -19.41 26.04 10.07
CA THR A 278 -20.22 26.53 11.19
C THR A 278 -21.58 25.85 11.16
N ASP A 279 -22.36 25.96 12.23
CA ASP A 279 -23.70 25.35 12.30
C ASP A 279 -24.64 25.81 11.18
N ALA A 280 -24.36 26.96 10.54
CA ALA A 280 -25.13 27.44 9.39
C ALA A 280 -24.84 26.66 8.09
N ASP A 281 -23.78 25.87 8.05
CA ASP A 281 -23.33 25.08 6.89
C ASP A 281 -23.78 23.61 6.94
N ALA A 282 -24.40 23.20 8.06
CA ALA A 282 -24.80 21.82 8.36
C ALA A 282 -26.19 21.43 7.82
#